data_AF-A0A943M3R0-F1
#
_entry.id   AF-A0A943M3R0-F1
#
_cell.length_a   1.000
_cell.length_b   1.000
_cell.length_c   1.000
_cell.angle_alpha   90.00
_cell.angle_beta   90.00
_cell.angle_gamma   90.00
#
_symmetry.space_group_name_H-M   'P 1'
#
loop_
_entity.id
_entity.type
_entity.pdbx_description
1 polymer ?
#
loop_
_entity_poly.entity_id
_entity_poly.type
_entity_poly.pdbx_seq_one_letter_code
_entity_poly.pdbx_strand_id
1 'polypeptide(L)'
;MKIELGKRFWLALTAAILILTFFVVGRNFLHAVRINRQINRLEREAEMYRARIAEDSLLIEQLRYDDYLEQYAREHYNMQKPGEKVYIIR
;
A
#
# COMPACT_ATOMS: atom_id res chain seq x y z
N MET A 1 -36.14 -32.69 38.94
CA MET A 1 -36.05 -33.25 37.58
C MET A 1 -34.63 -33.74 37.38
N LYS A 2 -34.35 -35.05 37.53
CA LYS A 2 -33.03 -35.61 37.25
C LYS A 2 -32.94 -35.83 35.75
N ILE A 3 -32.26 -34.92 35.05
CA ILE A 3 -32.02 -35.09 33.62
C ILE A 3 -30.96 -36.18 33.51
N GLU A 4 -31.37 -37.40 33.20
CA GLU A 4 -30.41 -38.46 32.87
C GLU A 4 -29.88 -38.18 31.45
N LEU A 5 -28.80 -37.41 31.38
CA LEU A 5 -28.11 -37.12 30.13
C LEU A 5 -27.36 -38.37 29.67
N GLY A 6 -28.03 -39.19 28.85
CA GLY A 6 -27.43 -40.39 28.26
C GLY A 6 -26.27 -40.06 27.33
N LYS A 7 -25.42 -41.05 27.04
CA LYS A 7 -24.21 -40.93 26.19
C LYS A 7 -24.49 -40.28 24.82
N ARG A 8 -25.69 -40.45 24.27
CA ARG A 8 -26.13 -39.84 22.99
C ARG A 8 -26.29 -38.32 23.07
N PHE A 9 -26.68 -37.77 24.23
CA PHE A 9 -26.75 -36.33 24.44
C PHE A 9 -25.36 -35.70 24.43
N TRP A 10 -24.40 -36.30 25.15
CA TRP A 10 -23.01 -35.83 25.17
C TRP A 10 -22.35 -35.92 23.79
N LEU A 11 -22.69 -36.95 23.00
CA LEU A 11 -22.25 -37.06 21.62
C LEU A 11 -22.84 -35.95 20.73
N ALA A 12 -24.12 -35.64 20.89
CA ALA A 12 -24.77 -34.56 20.15
C ALA A 12 -24.21 -33.17 20.55
N LEU A 13 -23.96 -32.95 21.84
CA LEU A 13 -23.40 -31.71 22.35
C LEU A 13 -21.97 -31.48 21.83
N THR A 14 -21.13 -32.52 21.85
CA THR A 14 -19.76 -32.43 21.32
C THR A 14 -19.76 -32.21 19.81
N ALA A 15 -20.63 -32.88 19.06
CA ALA A 15 -20.79 -32.62 17.62
C ALA A 15 -21.24 -31.18 17.33
N ALA A 16 -22.18 -30.65 18.11
CA ALA A 16 -22.65 -29.27 17.96
C ALA A 16 -21.53 -28.25 18.23
N ILE A 17 -20.72 -28.47 19.27
CA ILE A 17 -19.57 -27.62 19.59
C ILE A 17 -18.55 -27.69 18.44
N LEU A 18 -18.21 -28.87 17.93
CA LEU A 18 -17.27 -29.04 16.83
C LEU A 18 -17.72 -28.30 15.56
N ILE A 19 -19.00 -28.39 15.21
CA ILE A 19 -19.57 -27.69 14.05
C ILE A 19 -19.47 -26.16 14.24
N LEU A 20 -19.82 -25.66 15.43
CA LEU A 20 -19.72 -24.24 15.75
C LEU A 20 -18.27 -23.75 15.65
N THR A 21 -17.32 -24.48 16.26
CA THR A 21 -15.90 -24.15 16.23
C THR A 21 -15.36 -24.16 14.80
N PHE A 22 -15.72 -25.16 13.99
CA PHE A 22 -15.32 -25.23 12.60
C PHE A 22 -15.80 -24.00 11.82
N PHE A 23 -17.04 -23.58 12.03
CA PHE A 23 -17.60 -22.40 11.36
C PHE A 23 -16.90 -21.10 11.78
N VAL A 24 -16.60 -20.94 13.07
CA VAL A 24 -15.88 -19.77 13.60
C VAL A 24 -14.45 -19.70 13.06
N VAL A 25 -13.72 -20.81 13.08
CA VAL A 25 -12.34 -20.88 12.59
C VAL A 25 -12.28 -20.65 11.08
N GLY A 26 -13.19 -21.26 10.31
CA GLY A 26 -13.27 -21.07 8.86
C GLY A 26 -13.54 -19.62 8.48
N ARG A 27 -14.45 -18.94 9.20
CA ARG A 27 -14.70 -17.51 9.00
C ARG A 27 -13.47 -16.67 9.32
N ASN A 28 -12.80 -16.92 10.46
CA ASN A 28 -11.61 -16.17 10.85
C ASN A 28 -10.44 -16.34 9.85
N PHE A 29 -10.28 -17.54 9.29
CA PHE A 29 -9.27 -17.82 8.28
C PHE A 29 -9.44 -16.98 7.01
N LEU A 30 -10.68 -16.85 6.50
CA LEU A 30 -10.99 -15.98 5.35
C LEU A 30 -10.68 -14.51 5.63
N HIS A 31 -10.97 -14.04 6.86
CA HIS A 31 -10.62 -12.68 7.28
C HIS A 31 -9.10 -12.47 7.33
N ALA A 32 -8.36 -13.40 7.91
CA ALA A 32 -6.90 -13.33 7.98
C ALA A 32 -6.24 -13.28 6.59
N VAL A 33 -6.71 -14.09 5.63
CA VAL A 33 -6.20 -14.07 4.25
C VAL A 33 -6.47 -12.71 3.58
N ARG A 34 -7.64 -12.11 3.80
CA ARG A 34 -7.96 -10.79 3.24
C ARG A 34 -7.08 -9.69 3.85
N ILE A 35 -6.84 -9.74 5.16
CA ILE A 35 -5.97 -8.79 5.85
C ILE A 35 -4.53 -8.89 5.33
N ASN A 36 -3.99 -10.11 5.21
CA ASN A 36 -2.63 -10.30 4.67
C ASN A 36 -2.48 -9.78 3.23
N ARG A 37 -3.51 -9.94 2.39
CA ARG A 37 -3.50 -9.34 1.04
C ARG A 37 -3.51 -7.81 1.06
N GLN A 38 -4.22 -7.21 2.02
CA GLN A 38 -4.21 -5.75 2.19
C GLN A 38 -2.85 -5.25 2.67
N ILE A 39 -2.23 -5.95 3.62
CA ILE A 39 -0.88 -5.64 4.10
C ILE A 39 0.13 -5.68 2.94
N ASN A 40 0.17 -6.78 2.17
CA ASN A 40 1.09 -6.91 1.04
C ASN A 40 0.84 -5.88 -0.08
N ARG A 41 -0.37 -5.30 -0.16
CA ARG A 41 -0.65 -4.22 -1.10
C ARG A 41 -0.10 -2.90 -0.59
N LEU A 42 -0.36 -2.58 0.68
CA LEU A 42 0.13 -1.37 1.34
C LEU A 42 1.66 -1.34 1.39
N GLU A 43 2.30 -2.47 1.65
CA GLU A 43 3.76 -2.59 1.62
C GLU A 43 4.34 -2.29 0.23
N ARG A 44 3.73 -2.84 -0.83
CA ARG A 44 4.14 -2.54 -2.21
C ARG A 44 3.94 -1.08 -2.58
N GLU A 45 2.82 -0.49 -2.16
CA GLU A 45 2.58 0.95 -2.37
C GLU A 45 3.62 1.78 -1.60
N ALA A 46 3.96 1.41 -0.36
CA ALA A 46 4.99 2.08 0.42
C ALA A 46 6.39 1.97 -0.21
N GLU A 47 6.77 0.79 -0.73
CA GLU A 47 8.03 0.62 -1.46
C GLU A 47 8.09 1.47 -2.72
N MET A 48 7.01 1.51 -3.50
CA MET A 48 6.88 2.36 -4.68
C MET A 48 7.04 3.85 -4.35
N TYR A 49 6.39 4.34 -3.29
CA TYR A 49 6.54 5.73 -2.86
C TYR A 49 7.95 6.03 -2.37
N ARG A 50 8.58 5.12 -1.61
CA ARG A 50 9.97 5.28 -1.18
C ARG A 50 10.93 5.35 -2.37
N ALA A 51 10.73 4.53 -3.39
CA ALA A 51 11.54 4.57 -4.61
C ALA A 51 11.38 5.92 -5.33
N ARG A 52 10.14 6.42 -5.49
CA ARG A 52 9.88 7.74 -6.08
C ARG A 52 10.51 8.87 -5.29
N ILE A 53 10.41 8.85 -3.96
CA ILE A 53 11.04 9.87 -3.11
C ILE A 53 12.56 9.87 -3.28
N ALA A 54 13.19 8.69 -3.40
CA ALA A 54 14.63 8.60 -3.64
C ALA A 54 15.03 9.18 -5.00
N GLU A 55 14.24 8.90 -6.05
CA GLU A 55 14.43 9.48 -7.39
C GLU A 55 14.24 11.00 -7.38
N ASP A 56 13.15 11.49 -6.78
CA ASP A 56 12.85 12.92 -6.66
C ASP A 56 13.93 13.64 -5.83
N SER A 57 14.49 13.00 -4.80
CA SER A 57 15.56 13.58 -3.98
C SER A 57 16.85 13.76 -4.79
N LEU A 58 17.18 12.80 -5.68
CA LEU A 58 18.31 12.94 -6.60
C LEU A 58 18.07 14.08 -7.60
N LEU A 59 16.84 14.19 -8.13
CA LEU A 59 16.47 15.30 -9.02
C LEU A 59 16.60 16.65 -8.32
N ILE A 60 16.12 16.77 -7.08
CA ILE A 60 16.25 18.00 -6.27
C ILE A 60 17.72 18.34 -6.03
N GLU A 61 18.57 17.34 -5.75
CA GLU A 61 20.00 17.56 -5.57
C GLU A 61 20.70 18.00 -6.87
N GLN A 62 20.28 17.48 -8.03
CA GLN A 62 20.74 17.93 -9.34
C GLN A 62 20.28 19.36 -9.65
N LEU A 63 19.04 19.71 -9.31
CA LEU A 63 18.47 21.06 -9.46
C LEU A 63 19.08 22.08 -8.49
N ARG A 64 19.83 21.64 -7.47
CA ARG A 64 20.58 22.52 -6.57
C ARG A 64 21.82 23.14 -7.27
N TYR A 65 22.23 22.58 -8.40
CA TYR A 65 23.25 23.17 -9.26
C TYR A 65 22.60 24.15 -10.25
N ASP A 66 22.97 25.42 -10.15
CA ASP A 66 22.34 26.57 -10.83
C ASP A 66 22.22 26.40 -12.36
N ASP A 67 23.23 25.76 -12.98
CA ASP A 67 23.27 25.53 -14.43
C ASP A 67 22.18 24.54 -14.91
N TYR A 68 21.89 23.50 -14.12
CA TYR A 68 20.90 22.48 -14.50
C TYR A 68 19.47 22.99 -14.27
N LEU A 69 19.27 23.79 -13.22
CA LEU A 69 18.01 24.49 -12.96
C LEU A 69 17.67 25.47 -14.08
N GLU A 70 18.66 26.23 -14.56
CA GLU A 70 18.50 27.14 -15.69
C GLU A 70 18.16 26.39 -16.98
N GLN A 71 18.85 25.28 -17.27
CA GLN A 71 18.56 24.46 -18.45
C GLN A 71 17.14 23.87 -18.40
N TYR A 72 16.71 23.32 -17.26
CA TYR A 72 15.37 22.77 -17.09
C TYR A 72 14.27 23.84 -17.23
N ALA A 73 14.49 25.03 -16.65
CA ALA A 73 13.56 26.16 -16.77
C ALA A 73 13.43 26.67 -18.22
N ARG A 74 14.52 26.64 -18.99
CA ARG A 74 14.53 26.99 -20.42
C ARG A 74 13.81 25.94 -21.27
N GLU A 75 14.08 24.65 -21.05
CA GLU A 75 13.52 23.55 -21.86
C GLU A 75 12.03 23.28 -21.59
N HIS A 76 11.60 23.27 -20.32
CA HIS A 76 10.23 22.91 -19.96
C HIS A 76 9.29 24.11 -19.84
N TYR A 77 9.81 25.28 -19.49
CA TYR A 77 9.00 26.45 -19.17
C TYR A 77 9.33 27.70 -20.02
N ASN A 78 10.29 27.62 -20.95
CA ASN A 78 10.76 28.75 -21.77
C ASN A 78 11.06 30.02 -20.94
N MET A 79 11.54 29.85 -19.71
CA MET A 79 11.89 30.96 -18.82
C MET A 79 13.18 31.66 -19.28
N GLN A 80 13.26 32.97 -19.04
CA GLN A 80 14.34 33.86 -19.49
C GLN A 80 14.88 34.64 -18.29
N LYS A 81 16.17 34.97 -18.26
CA LYS A 81 16.71 35.82 -17.20
C LYS A 81 16.19 37.27 -17.34
N PRO A 82 16.00 38.01 -16.23
CA PRO A 82 15.62 39.42 -16.30
C PRO A 82 16.66 40.22 -17.12
N GLY A 83 16.23 40.77 -18.26
CA GLY A 83 17.09 41.54 -19.18
C GLY A 83 17.64 40.76 -20.38
N GLU A 84 17.34 39.47 -20.51
CA GLU A 84 17.74 38.65 -21.67
C GLU A 84 16.79 38.90 -22.86
N LYS A 85 17.35 39.10 -24.06
CA LYS A 85 16.57 39.22 -25.32
C LYS A 85 16.67 37.93 -26.11
N VAL A 86 15.58 37.17 -26.15
CA VAL A 86 15.49 35.94 -26.96
C VAL A 86 15.14 36.27 -28.41
N TYR A 87 15.94 35.75 -29.34
CA TYR A 87 15.71 35.85 -30.77
C TYR A 87 15.25 34.49 -31.29
N ILE A 88 14.00 34.39 -31.74
CA ILE A 88 13.51 33.21 -32.46
C ILE A 88 13.87 33.40 -33.92
N ILE A 89 14.88 32.67 -34.40
CA ILE A 89 15.21 32.61 -35.81
C ILE A 89 14.39 31.46 -36.41
N ARG A 90 13.59 31.78 -37.44
CA ARG A 90 12.76 30.83 -38.18
C ARG A 90 13.44 30.40 -39.46
#